data_AF-A0A960X1Z3-F1
#
_entry.id   AF-A0A960X1Z3-F1
#
_cell.length_a   1.000
_cell.length_b   1.000
_cell.length_c   1.000
_cell.angle_alpha   90.00
_cell.angle_beta   90.00
_cell.angle_gamma   90.00
#
_symmetry.space_group_name_H-M   'P 1'
#
loop_
_entity.id
_entity.type
_entity.pdbx_description
1 polymer ?
#
loop_
_entity_poly.entity_id
_entity_poly.type
_entity_poly.pdbx_seq_one_letter_code
_entity_poly.pdbx_strand_id
1 'polypeptide(L)'
;MSVPATDLNQRPIPAFPPWLDLPPGYIVNDWIAWQKGKLVAARLRAHPEDVQIGIDWLESHRARLSGFDLDWLKMLQTRPVEEIAELIESPSPEAQQWRSGMPFKGEPFVTQAQMEAIRERAYAG
;
A
#
# COMPACT_ATOMS: atom_id res chain seq x y z
N MET A 1 -8.54 9.07 -27.23
CA MET A 1 -8.95 8.75 -25.86
C MET A 1 -7.76 8.98 -24.97
N SER A 2 -7.75 10.10 -24.23
CA SER A 2 -6.60 10.53 -23.43
C SER A 2 -6.72 9.98 -22.02
N VAL A 3 -5.72 9.22 -21.59
CA VAL A 3 -5.55 8.78 -20.20
C VAL A 3 -5.29 10.03 -19.36
N PRO A 4 -6.01 10.28 -18.24
CA PRO A 4 -5.67 11.40 -17.38
C PRO A 4 -4.29 11.14 -16.79
N ALA A 5 -3.36 12.07 -17.04
CA ALA A 5 -2.06 12.09 -16.41
C ALA A 5 -2.27 12.34 -14.91
N THR A 6 -2.39 11.25 -14.15
CA THR A 6 -2.23 11.31 -12.70
C THR A 6 -0.83 11.87 -12.45
N ASP A 7 -0.78 13.06 -11.89
CA ASP A 7 0.45 13.81 -11.65
C ASP A 7 1.35 13.06 -10.64
N LEU A 8 2.21 12.19 -11.19
CA LEU A 8 3.20 11.38 -10.49
C LEU A 8 4.45 12.22 -10.21
N ASN A 9 4.29 13.28 -9.42
CA ASN A 9 5.32 14.20 -8.93
C ASN A 9 6.74 13.61 -8.97
N GLN A 10 7.59 14.22 -9.80
CA GLN A 10 8.98 13.85 -10.12
C GLN A 10 9.98 14.20 -9.00
N ARG A 11 9.66 13.90 -7.74
CA ARG A 11 10.61 14.19 -6.66
C ARG A 11 11.68 13.08 -6.57
N PRO A 12 12.98 13.43 -6.58
CA PRO A 12 14.04 12.46 -6.30
C PRO A 12 13.82 11.88 -4.90
N ILE A 13 14.02 10.57 -4.76
CA ILE A 13 13.89 9.88 -3.48
C ILE A 13 15.01 10.40 -2.58
N PRO A 14 14.72 11.07 -1.44
CA PRO A 14 15.76 11.62 -0.59
C PRO A 14 16.63 10.50 -0.03
N ALA A 15 17.96 10.66 -0.15
CA ALA A 15 18.92 9.80 0.53
C ALA A 15 18.90 10.09 2.05
N PHE A 16 18.82 9.06 2.88
CA PHE A 16 18.75 9.19 4.33
C PHE A 16 20.15 9.37 4.98
N PRO A 17 20.21 9.86 6.23
CA PRO A 17 21.46 10.14 6.93
C PRO A 17 22.34 8.88 7.09
N PRO A 18 23.68 9.03 7.03
CA PRO A 18 24.63 7.91 6.99
C PRO A 18 24.74 7.10 8.29
N TRP A 19 24.11 7.55 9.38
CA TRP A 19 24.09 6.84 10.67
C TRP A 19 22.92 5.84 10.80
N LEU A 20 22.03 5.79 9.79
CA LEU A 20 20.88 4.89 9.77
C LEU A 20 21.26 3.57 9.05
N ASP A 21 21.64 2.55 9.82
CA ASP A 21 21.97 1.22 9.30
C ASP A 21 20.67 0.46 8.97
N LEU A 22 20.24 0.58 7.71
CA LEU A 22 19.08 -0.12 7.19
C LEU A 22 19.51 -1.30 6.33
N PRO A 23 18.79 -2.43 6.36
CA PRO A 23 19.04 -3.55 5.45
C PRO A 23 19.06 -3.06 3.99
N PRO A 24 19.93 -3.62 3.13
CA PRO A 24 19.94 -3.29 1.70
C PRO A 24 18.53 -3.41 1.09
N GLY A 25 18.10 -2.35 0.40
CA GLY A 25 16.78 -2.30 -0.25
C GLY A 25 15.60 -1.94 0.65
N TYR A 26 15.81 -1.65 1.95
CA TYR A 26 14.73 -1.20 2.84
C TYR A 26 13.99 0.04 2.30
N ILE A 27 14.75 1.04 1.85
CA ILE A 27 14.19 2.30 1.29
C ILE A 27 13.38 2.01 0.02
N VAL A 28 13.91 1.14 -0.84
CA VAL A 28 13.25 0.74 -2.09
C VAL A 28 11.95 0.00 -1.79
N ASN A 29 11.96 -0.92 -0.83
CA ASN A 29 10.78 -1.69 -0.43
C ASN A 29 9.71 -0.81 0.24
N ASP A 30 10.09 0.12 1.10
CA ASP A 30 9.15 1.08 1.70
C ASP A 30 8.52 1.97 0.63
N TRP A 31 9.33 2.47 -0.31
CA TRP A 31 8.83 3.28 -1.41
C TRP A 31 7.87 2.49 -2.31
N ILE A 32 8.18 1.23 -2.63
CA ILE A 32 7.29 0.32 -3.38
C ILE A 32 5.97 0.12 -2.61
N ALA A 33 6.06 -0.17 -1.31
CA ALA A 33 4.88 -0.34 -0.46
C ALA A 33 4.03 0.93 -0.44
N TRP A 34 4.64 2.11 -0.39
CA TRP A 34 3.97 3.40 -0.46
C TRP A 34 3.26 3.64 -1.80
N GLN A 35 3.91 3.40 -2.93
CA GLN A 35 3.24 3.52 -4.23
C GLN A 35 2.08 2.53 -4.35
N LYS A 36 2.25 1.30 -3.85
CA LYS A 36 1.17 0.32 -3.78
C LYS A 36 0.00 0.85 -2.94
N GLY A 37 0.28 1.42 -1.77
CA GLY A 37 -0.71 2.02 -0.88
C GLY A 37 -1.56 3.09 -1.58
N LYS A 38 -0.94 3.94 -2.41
CA LYS A 38 -1.67 4.96 -3.20
C LYS A 38 -2.62 4.35 -4.23
N LEU A 39 -2.20 3.30 -4.92
CA LEU A 39 -3.07 2.62 -5.90
C LEU A 39 -4.27 1.98 -5.20
N VAL A 40 -4.03 1.34 -4.06
CA VAL A 40 -5.12 0.75 -3.25
C VAL A 40 -6.04 1.82 -2.69
N ALA A 41 -5.50 2.92 -2.16
CA ALA A 41 -6.30 4.04 -1.67
C ALA A 41 -7.20 4.62 -2.76
N ALA A 42 -6.65 4.89 -3.95
CA ALA A 42 -7.41 5.38 -5.10
C ALA A 42 -8.51 4.39 -5.51
N ARG A 43 -8.22 3.08 -5.51
CA ARG A 43 -9.21 2.04 -5.81
C ARG A 43 -10.33 2.02 -4.79
N LEU A 44 -10.00 1.99 -3.50
CA LEU A 44 -10.98 1.94 -2.41
C LEU A 44 -11.87 3.19 -2.38
N ARG A 45 -11.34 4.37 -2.71
CA ARG A 45 -12.17 5.58 -2.85
C ARG A 45 -13.15 5.48 -4.02
N ALA A 46 -12.72 4.91 -5.15
CA ALA A 46 -13.57 4.74 -6.32
C ALA A 46 -14.58 3.58 -6.16
N HIS A 47 -14.21 2.55 -5.41
CA HIS A 47 -14.95 1.31 -5.20
C HIS A 47 -14.93 0.92 -3.70
N PRO A 48 -15.68 1.61 -2.83
CA PRO A 48 -15.66 1.33 -1.39
C PRO A 48 -16.07 -0.10 -1.04
N GLU A 49 -16.89 -0.73 -1.88
CA GLU A 49 -17.30 -2.12 -1.77
C GLU A 49 -16.13 -3.11 -1.81
N ASP A 50 -15.02 -2.76 -2.46
CA ASP A 50 -13.84 -3.63 -2.58
C ASP A 50 -13.16 -3.86 -1.21
N VAL A 51 -13.48 -3.07 -0.18
CA VAL A 51 -13.02 -3.32 1.18
C VAL A 51 -13.41 -4.72 1.67
N GLN A 52 -14.56 -5.22 1.21
CA GLN A 52 -15.08 -6.53 1.58
C GLN A 52 -14.16 -7.66 1.10
N ILE A 53 -13.47 -7.49 -0.03
CA ILE A 53 -12.50 -8.49 -0.53
C ILE A 53 -11.37 -8.69 0.49
N GLY A 54 -10.91 -7.60 1.13
CA GLY A 54 -9.89 -7.66 2.17
C GLY A 54 -10.39 -8.35 3.44
N ILE A 55 -11.65 -8.07 3.83
CA ILE A 55 -12.31 -8.71 4.97
C ILE A 55 -12.45 -10.22 4.71
N ASP A 56 -13.00 -10.62 3.57
CA ASP A 56 -13.23 -12.02 3.21
C ASP A 56 -11.92 -12.81 3.16
N TRP A 57 -10.85 -12.18 2.64
CA TRP A 57 -9.53 -12.80 2.64
C TRP A 57 -9.01 -13.05 4.07
N LEU A 58 -9.14 -12.06 4.96
CA LEU A 58 -8.70 -12.20 6.35
C LEU A 58 -9.56 -13.23 7.10
N GLU A 59 -10.88 -13.19 6.93
CA GLU A 59 -11.79 -14.12 7.60
C GLU A 59 -11.60 -15.57 7.14
N SER A 60 -11.38 -15.80 5.84
CA SER A 60 -11.09 -17.14 5.33
C SER A 60 -9.77 -17.72 5.86
N HIS A 61 -8.85 -16.87 6.32
CA HIS A 61 -7.55 -17.27 6.87
C HIS A 61 -7.45 -17.08 8.39
N ARG A 62 -8.57 -16.81 9.08
CA ARG A 62 -8.63 -16.38 10.49
C ARG A 62 -7.80 -17.23 11.45
N ALA A 63 -7.76 -18.55 11.25
CA ALA A 63 -7.03 -19.48 12.11
C ALA A 63 -5.49 -19.37 12.02
N ARG A 64 -4.97 -18.68 11.01
CA ARG A 64 -3.52 -18.52 10.74
C ARG A 64 -3.06 -17.07 10.76
N LEU A 65 -3.96 -16.14 11.11
CA LEU A 65 -3.66 -14.72 11.13
C LEU A 65 -2.68 -14.39 12.25
N SER A 66 -1.72 -13.54 11.94
CA SER A 66 -0.90 -12.88 12.95
C SER A 66 -1.74 -11.84 13.72
N GLY A 67 -1.21 -11.33 14.84
CA GLY A 67 -1.84 -10.22 15.55
C GLY A 67 -2.05 -9.00 14.64
N PHE A 68 -1.11 -8.74 13.73
CA PHE A 68 -1.19 -7.64 12.79
C PHE A 68 -2.31 -7.82 11.75
N ASP A 69 -2.54 -9.04 11.28
CA ASP A 69 -3.64 -9.33 10.37
C ASP A 69 -5.01 -9.17 11.06
N LEU A 70 -5.09 -9.49 12.35
CA LEU A 70 -6.29 -9.26 13.17
C LEU A 70 -6.56 -7.77 13.37
N ASP A 71 -5.51 -6.96 13.55
CA ASP A 71 -5.64 -5.50 13.63
C ASP A 71 -6.12 -4.91 12.30
N TRP A 72 -5.64 -5.45 11.18
CA TRP A 72 -6.16 -5.13 9.85
C TRP A 72 -7.64 -5.47 9.73
N LEU A 73 -8.04 -6.69 10.11
CA LEU A 73 -9.44 -7.12 10.04
C LEU A 73 -10.34 -6.18 10.86
N LYS A 74 -9.93 -5.87 12.09
CA LYS A 74 -10.65 -4.93 12.96
C LYS A 74 -10.76 -3.56 12.29
N MET A 75 -9.68 -3.04 11.71
CA MET A 75 -9.69 -1.75 11.03
C MET A 75 -10.69 -1.74 9.86
N LEU A 76 -10.66 -2.75 9.00
CA LEU A 76 -11.55 -2.85 7.85
C LEU A 76 -13.03 -2.94 8.27
N GLN A 77 -13.32 -3.59 9.40
CA GLN A 77 -14.69 -3.76 9.91
C GLN A 77 -15.23 -2.52 10.63
N THR A 78 -14.36 -1.67 11.20
CA THR A 78 -14.82 -0.58 12.08
C THR A 78 -14.58 0.82 11.54
N ARG A 79 -13.70 1.01 10.55
CA ARG A 79 -13.34 2.33 10.05
C ARG A 79 -14.00 2.63 8.70
N PRO A 80 -14.34 3.90 8.41
CA PRO A 80 -14.71 4.35 7.07
C PRO A 80 -13.59 4.06 6.06
N VAL A 81 -13.97 3.76 4.82
CA VAL A 81 -13.03 3.51 3.72
C VAL A 81 -12.09 4.70 3.49
N GLU A 82 -12.58 5.93 3.66
CA GLU A 82 -11.75 7.13 3.52
C GLU A 82 -10.60 7.16 4.54
N GLU A 83 -10.87 6.85 5.81
CA GLU A 83 -9.82 6.81 6.84
C GLU A 83 -8.77 5.72 6.55
N ILE A 84 -9.22 4.58 6.02
CA ILE A 84 -8.33 3.49 5.60
C ILE A 84 -7.45 3.93 4.43
N ALA A 85 -8.05 4.60 3.44
CA ALA A 85 -7.37 5.13 2.26
C ALA A 85 -6.33 6.20 2.63
N GLU A 86 -6.69 7.15 3.50
CA GLU A 86 -5.78 8.16 4.03
C GLU A 86 -4.60 7.54 4.79
N LEU A 87 -4.88 6.52 5.62
CA LEU A 87 -3.85 5.83 6.39
C LEU A 87 -2.80 5.18 5.47
N ILE A 88 -3.22 4.40 4.46
CA ILE A 88 -2.28 3.70 3.59
C ILE A 88 -1.58 4.61 2.57
N GLU A 89 -2.15 5.78 2.27
CA GLU A 89 -1.54 6.80 1.43
C GLU A 89 -0.53 7.69 2.18
N SER A 90 -0.69 7.82 3.50
CA SER A 90 0.15 8.68 4.33
C SER A 90 1.64 8.28 4.28
N PRO A 91 2.57 9.23 4.12
CA PRO A 91 4.01 8.93 4.17
C PRO A 91 4.53 8.72 5.61
N SER A 92 3.67 8.71 6.63
CA SER A 92 4.11 8.61 8.03
C SER A 92 4.74 7.24 8.35
N PRO A 93 5.67 7.17 9.34
CA PRO A 93 6.20 5.90 9.84
C PRO A 93 5.12 4.98 10.40
N GLU A 94 4.07 5.54 11.01
CA GLU A 94 2.92 4.75 11.48
C GLU A 94 2.16 4.10 10.33
N ALA A 95 2.06 4.76 9.17
CA ALA A 95 1.42 4.21 7.99
C ALA A 95 2.27 3.11 7.31
N GLN A 96 3.60 3.14 7.50
CA GLN A 96 4.52 2.18 6.90
C GLN A 96 4.25 0.73 7.34
N GLN A 97 3.99 0.51 8.63
CA GLN A 97 3.63 -0.82 9.14
C GLN A 97 2.37 -1.35 8.43
N TRP A 98 1.35 -0.50 8.26
CA TRP A 98 0.08 -0.87 7.61
C TRP A 98 0.29 -1.30 6.16
N ARG A 99 1.07 -0.56 5.38
CA ARG A 99 1.35 -0.90 3.99
C ARG A 99 2.07 -2.24 3.80
N SER A 100 2.95 -2.59 4.75
CA SER A 100 3.80 -3.79 4.66
C SER A 100 3.00 -5.10 4.77
N GLY A 101 1.90 -5.09 5.54
CA GLY A 101 1.02 -6.26 5.74
C GLY A 101 -0.37 -6.13 5.13
N MET A 102 -0.58 -5.19 4.21
CA MET A 102 -1.90 -4.91 3.62
C MET A 102 -2.55 -6.16 2.97
N PRO A 103 -3.85 -6.43 3.24
CA PRO A 103 -4.58 -7.59 2.69
C PRO A 103 -4.93 -7.44 1.21
N PHE A 104 -4.85 -6.22 0.66
CA PHE A 104 -5.14 -5.91 -0.74
C PHE A 104 -3.93 -6.26 -1.63
N LYS A 105 -3.98 -7.43 -2.28
CA LYS A 105 -2.88 -7.98 -3.08
C LYS A 105 -3.36 -8.29 -4.50
N GLY A 106 -2.63 -7.79 -5.50
CA GLY A 106 -2.96 -8.02 -6.91
C GLY A 106 -4.27 -7.37 -7.34
N GLU A 107 -4.86 -7.86 -8.43
CA GLU A 107 -6.12 -7.35 -8.96
C GLU A 107 -7.30 -7.64 -8.00
N PRO A 108 -8.28 -6.72 -7.89
CA PRO A 108 -8.46 -5.49 -8.67
C PRO A 108 -7.66 -4.27 -8.17
N PHE A 109 -6.91 -4.42 -7.07
CA PHE A 109 -6.25 -3.30 -6.39
C PHE A 109 -4.99 -2.82 -7.11
N VAL A 110 -4.20 -3.75 -7.63
CA VAL A 110 -2.97 -3.48 -8.35
C VAL A 110 -2.76 -4.51 -9.45
N THR A 111 -2.69 -4.04 -10.70
CA THR A 111 -2.38 -4.87 -11.86
C THR A 111 -0.89 -5.24 -11.90
N GLN A 112 -0.54 -6.30 -12.65
CA GLN A 112 0.85 -6.67 -12.87
C GLN A 112 1.67 -5.53 -13.51
N ALA A 113 1.12 -4.88 -14.54
CA ALA A 113 1.79 -3.77 -15.23
C ALA A 113 2.08 -2.58 -14.28
N GLN A 114 1.15 -2.26 -13.37
CA GLN A 114 1.38 -1.23 -12.36
C GLN A 114 2.50 -1.62 -11.38
N MET A 115 2.53 -2.89 -10.93
CA MET A 115 3.60 -3.37 -10.07
C MET A 115 4.97 -3.37 -10.77
N GLU A 116 5.01 -3.73 -12.05
CA GLU A 116 6.23 -3.69 -12.87
C GLU A 116 6.74 -2.24 -13.01
N ALA A 117 5.87 -1.30 -13.37
CA ALA A 117 6.22 0.11 -13.47
C ALA A 117 6.73 0.71 -12.14
N ILE A 118 6.13 0.31 -11.01
CA ILE A 118 6.61 0.69 -9.67
C ILE A 118 8.03 0.14 -9.46
N ARG A 119 8.26 -1.16 -9.71
CA ARG A 119 9.57 -1.79 -9.51
C ARG A 119 10.65 -1.18 -10.39
N GLU A 120 10.38 -1.01 -11.69
CA GLU A 120 11.30 -0.38 -12.63
C GLU A 120 11.76 0.98 -12.10
N ARG A 121 10.82 1.82 -11.65
CA ARG A 121 11.16 3.14 -11.10
C ARG A 121 11.92 3.06 -9.78
N ALA A 122 11.59 2.11 -8.91
CA ALA A 122 12.24 1.94 -7.62
C ALA A 122 13.73 1.52 -7.78
N TYR A 123 14.05 0.76 -8.83
CA TYR A 123 15.40 0.30 -9.13
C TYR A 123 16.16 1.18 -10.14
N ALA A 124 15.47 2.08 -10.85
CA ALA A 124 16.09 3.00 -11.81
C ALA A 124 16.94 4.11 -11.16
N GLY A 125 16.71 4.44 -9.87
CA GLY A 125 17.51 5.39 -9.10
C GLY A 125 17.41 6.83 -9.60
#